data_AF-A0A9D6D455-F1
#
_entry.id   AF-A0A9D6D455-F1
#
_cell.length_a   1.000
_cell.length_b   1.000
_cell.length_c   1.000
_cell.angle_alpha   90.00
_cell.angle_beta   90.00
_cell.angle_gamma   90.00
#
_symmetry.space_group_name_H-M   'P 1'
#
loop_
_entity.id
_entity.type
_entity.pdbx_description
1 polymer ?
#
loop_
_entity_poly.entity_id
_entity_poly.type
_entity_poly.pdbx_seq_one_letter_code
_entity_poly.pdbx_strand_id
1 'polypeptide(L)'
;MAGAAVQRCCVHKLHNLEREALKHALAEIRDDCHRIVYAASADAARIAYAAFERTWGKRCPGVVTSLREAGDELLTFFRFPKAQWKTLRSRT
;
A
#
# COMPACT_ATOMS: atom_id res chain seq x y z
N MET A 1 11.24 -25.81 3.52
CA MET A 1 9.80 -25.57 3.69
C MET A 1 9.48 -24.19 3.11
N ALA A 2 8.99 -24.11 1.88
CA ALA A 2 8.54 -22.84 1.32
C ALA A 2 7.14 -22.55 1.90
N GLY A 3 7.07 -21.71 2.93
CA GLY A 3 5.81 -21.24 3.47
C GLY A 3 5.02 -20.48 2.41
N ALA A 4 3.69 -20.56 2.44
CA ALA A 4 2.84 -19.80 1.54
C ALA A 4 3.12 -18.29 1.70
N ALA A 5 3.31 -17.59 0.58
CA ALA A 5 3.50 -16.14 0.62
C ALA A 5 2.21 -15.45 1.08
N VAL A 6 2.27 -14.72 2.20
CA VAL A 6 1.13 -13.95 2.72
C VAL A 6 1.07 -12.61 2.00
N GLN A 7 -0.14 -12.25 1.57
CA GLN A 7 -0.42 -10.95 0.99
C GLN A 7 -1.58 -10.27 1.71
N ARG A 8 -1.39 -8.98 2.04
CA ARG A 8 -2.47 -8.10 2.47
C ARG A 8 -3.22 -7.56 1.27
N CYS A 9 -4.55 -7.57 1.34
CA CYS A 9 -5.40 -7.02 0.29
C CYS A 9 -5.23 -5.49 0.20
N CYS A 10 -4.93 -4.98 -1.00
CA CYS A 10 -4.70 -3.55 -1.23
C CYS A 10 -5.98 -2.72 -1.05
N VAL A 11 -7.15 -3.29 -1.37
CA VAL A 11 -8.46 -2.64 -1.21
C VAL A 11 -8.77 -2.40 0.26
N HIS A 12 -8.70 -3.45 1.08
CA HIS A 12 -8.86 -3.33 2.53
C HIS A 12 -7.80 -2.41 3.13
N LYS A 13 -6.58 -2.40 2.57
CA LYS A 13 -5.55 -1.50 3.05
C LYS A 13 -5.92 -0.04 2.80
N LEU A 14 -6.37 0.30 1.60
CA LEU A 14 -6.81 1.65 1.28
C LEU A 14 -7.93 2.12 2.21
N HIS A 15 -8.93 1.28 2.49
CA HIS A 15 -10.00 1.62 3.43
C HIS A 15 -9.48 1.87 4.86
N ASN A 16 -8.50 1.08 5.33
CA ASN A 16 -7.88 1.34 6.63
C ASN A 16 -7.17 2.70 6.65
N LEU A 17 -6.47 3.07 5.56
CA LEU A 17 -5.83 4.39 5.45
C LEU A 17 -6.86 5.52 5.45
N GLU A 18 -7.97 5.36 4.72
CA GLU A 18 -9.07 6.33 4.67
C GLU A 18 -9.72 6.55 6.05
N ARG A 19 -9.79 5.53 6.90
CA ARG A 19 -10.33 5.66 8.27
C ARG A 19 -9.42 6.45 9.19
N GLU A 20 -8.11 6.32 9.03
CA GLU A 20 -7.11 7.03 9.84
C GLU A 20 -6.76 8.42 9.27
N ALA A 21 -7.27 8.74 8.07
CA ALA A 21 -7.00 9.98 7.36
C ALA A 21 -7.78 11.18 7.90
N LEU A 22 -7.16 12.36 7.85
CA LEU A 22 -7.87 13.63 7.98
C LEU A 22 -8.76 13.84 6.74
N LYS A 23 -10.02 14.28 6.93
CA LYS A 23 -11.02 14.42 5.85
C LYS A 23 -10.52 15.24 4.65
N HIS A 24 -9.80 16.34 4.89
CA HIS A 24 -9.28 17.19 3.82
C HIS A 24 -8.09 16.57 3.06
N ALA A 25 -7.42 15.60 3.66
CA ALA A 25 -6.21 14.98 3.13
C ALA A 25 -6.50 13.60 2.48
N LEU A 26 -7.75 13.15 2.53
CA LEU A 26 -8.17 11.82 2.08
C LEU A 26 -7.89 11.59 0.58
N ALA A 27 -8.11 12.61 -0.26
CA ALA A 27 -7.80 12.53 -1.68
C ALA A 27 -6.29 12.35 -1.93
N GLU A 28 -5.46 13.15 -1.26
CA GLU A 28 -3.99 13.05 -1.38
C GLU A 28 -3.48 11.68 -0.89
N ILE A 29 -4.00 11.19 0.24
CA ILE A 29 -3.64 9.87 0.80
C ILE A 29 -4.01 8.75 -0.17
N ARG A 30 -5.18 8.83 -0.79
CA ARG A 30 -5.62 7.85 -1.79
C ARG A 30 -4.68 7.82 -2.99
N ASP A 31 -4.33 8.98 -3.52
CA ASP A 31 -3.43 9.10 -4.66
C ASP A 31 -2.02 8.57 -4.32
N ASP A 32 -1.50 8.91 -3.15
CA ASP A 32 -0.21 8.39 -2.69
C ASP A 32 -0.24 6.87 -2.45
N CYS A 33 -1.33 6.33 -1.90
CA CYS A 33 -1.51 4.89 -1.77
C CYS A 33 -1.59 4.21 -3.15
N HIS A 34 -2.26 4.83 -4.11
CA HIS A 34 -2.30 4.32 -5.49
C HIS A 34 -0.92 4.30 -6.14
N ARG A 35 -0.07 5.31 -5.88
CA ARG A 35 1.34 5.31 -6.37
C ARG A 35 2.12 4.10 -5.87
N ILE A 36 1.84 3.59 -4.67
CA ILE A 36 2.45 2.37 -4.13
C ILE A 36 1.89 1.13 -4.85
N VAL A 37 0.57 0.96 -4.86
CA VAL A 37 -0.11 -0.25 -5.35
C VAL A 37 -0.02 -0.41 -6.87
N TYR A 38 0.05 0.69 -7.61
CA TYR A 38 0.13 0.71 -9.07
C TYR A 38 1.53 1.03 -9.61
N ALA A 39 2.56 0.96 -8.77
CA ALA A 39 3.94 1.14 -9.21
C ALA A 39 4.34 0.15 -10.33
N ALA A 40 5.30 0.56 -11.16
CA ALA A 40 5.77 -0.25 -12.29
C ALA A 40 6.63 -1.46 -11.89
N SER A 41 7.18 -1.45 -10.67
CA SER A 41 8.06 -2.49 -10.09
C SER A 41 8.02 -2.46 -8.56
N ALA A 42 8.55 -3.51 -7.92
CA ALA A 42 8.71 -3.56 -6.47
C ALA A 42 9.57 -2.41 -5.93
N ASP A 43 10.67 -2.07 -6.61
CA ASP A 43 11.53 -0.95 -6.23
C ASP A 43 10.81 0.39 -6.32
N ALA A 44 10.05 0.62 -7.39
CA ALA A 44 9.23 1.82 -7.51
C ALA A 44 8.17 1.90 -6.41
N ALA A 45 7.57 0.76 -6.03
CA ALA A 45 6.62 0.70 -4.93
C ALA A 45 7.29 1.04 -3.59
N ARG A 46 8.51 0.57 -3.34
CA ARG A 46 9.29 0.86 -2.13
C ARG A 46 9.68 2.34 -2.04
N ILE A 47 10.05 2.95 -3.16
CA ILE A 47 10.32 4.39 -3.23
C ILE A 47 9.05 5.18 -2.91
N ALA A 48 7.92 4.81 -3.51
CA ALA A 48 6.62 5.43 -3.22
C ALA A 48 6.21 5.24 -1.75
N TYR A 49 6.47 4.06 -1.18
CA TYR A 49 6.21 3.75 0.23
C TYR A 49 7.02 4.66 1.16
N ALA A 50 8.33 4.78 0.94
CA ALA A 50 9.18 5.66 1.73
C ALA A 50 8.78 7.13 1.58
N ALA A 51 8.37 7.55 0.38
CA ALA A 51 7.85 8.90 0.15
C ALA A 51 6.54 9.13 0.92
N PHE A 52 5.62 8.15 0.90
CA PHE A 52 4.38 8.19 1.67
C PHE A 52 4.66 8.37 3.17
N GLU A 53 5.55 7.57 3.75
CA GLU A 53 5.91 7.68 5.16
C GLU A 53 6.49 9.05 5.52
N ARG A 54 7.33 9.62 4.65
CA ARG A 54 7.90 10.96 4.87
C ARG A 54 6.85 12.07 4.80
N THR A 55 5.94 12.00 3.84
CA THR A 55 4.88 13.00 3.65
C THR A 55 3.86 12.94 4.78
N TRP A 56 3.41 11.74 5.13
CA TRP A 56 2.30 11.54 6.06
C TRP A 56 2.74 11.32 7.50
N GLY A 57 4.01 11.00 7.77
CA GLY A 57 4.49 10.71 9.12
C GLY A 57 4.31 11.86 10.10
N LYS A 58 4.39 13.11 9.63
CA LYS A 58 4.13 14.31 10.44
C LYS A 58 2.67 14.79 10.36
N ARG A 59 2.02 14.62 9.20
CA ARG A 59 0.65 15.11 8.95
C ARG A 59 -0.42 14.21 9.57
N CYS A 60 -0.26 12.89 9.42
CA CYS A 60 -1.23 11.86 9.78
C CYS A 60 -0.50 10.59 10.26
N PRO A 61 0.03 10.57 11.50
CA PRO A 61 0.80 9.41 11.99
C PRO A 61 0.01 8.10 11.99
N GLY A 62 -1.32 8.15 12.25
CA GLY A 62 -2.18 6.96 12.22
C GLY A 62 -2.21 6.26 10.86
N VAL A 63 -2.21 7.03 9.77
CA VAL A 63 -2.17 6.52 8.40
C VAL A 63 -0.86 5.79 8.12
N VAL A 64 0.27 6.35 8.59
CA VAL A 64 1.59 5.71 8.46
C VAL A 64 1.70 4.46 9.33
N THR A 65 1.21 4.50 10.57
CA THR A 65 1.15 3.32 11.44
C THR A 65 0.37 2.21 10.77
N SER A 66 -0.82 2.52 10.24
CA SER A 66 -1.59 1.56 9.48
C SER A 66 -0.74 1.03 8.32
N LEU A 67 -0.21 1.87 7.43
CA LEU A 67 0.59 1.41 6.30
C LEU A 67 1.74 0.46 6.70
N ARG A 68 2.41 0.74 7.83
CA ARG A 68 3.48 -0.11 8.42
C ARG A 68 3.00 -1.47 8.88
N GLU A 69 1.80 -1.59 9.44
CA GLU A 69 1.22 -2.89 9.81
C GLU A 69 1.08 -3.84 8.62
N ALA A 70 0.87 -3.30 7.41
CA ALA A 70 0.84 -4.13 6.20
C ALA A 70 2.24 -4.47 5.68
N GLY A 71 3.23 -3.60 5.94
CA GLY A 71 4.65 -3.83 5.64
C GLY A 71 4.93 -4.37 4.23
N ASP A 72 5.87 -5.31 4.15
CA ASP A 72 6.23 -6.00 2.91
C ASP A 72 5.12 -6.90 2.37
N GLU A 73 4.16 -7.34 3.22
CA GLU A 73 3.04 -8.20 2.80
C GLU A 73 2.11 -7.48 1.81
N LEU A 74 2.08 -6.14 1.83
CA LEU A 74 1.34 -5.34 0.86
C LEU A 74 1.96 -5.42 -0.55
N LEU A 75 3.28 -5.66 -0.62
CA LEU A 75 4.07 -5.64 -1.86
C LEU A 75 4.35 -7.05 -2.38
N THR A 76 3.87 -8.09 -1.72
CA THR A 76 4.10 -9.50 -2.08
C THR A 76 3.72 -9.82 -3.54
N PHE A 77 2.71 -9.14 -4.12
CA PHE A 77 2.22 -9.45 -5.47
C PHE A 77 3.23 -9.09 -6.55
N PHE A 78 4.17 -8.19 -6.27
CA PHE A 78 5.25 -7.86 -7.19
C PHE A 78 6.18 -9.06 -7.47
N ARG A 79 6.14 -10.10 -6.61
CA ARG A 79 6.87 -11.36 -6.82
C ARG A 79 6.20 -12.27 -7.86
N PHE A 80 4.96 -11.99 -8.23
CA PHE A 80 4.21 -12.77 -9.22
C PHE A 80 4.32 -12.15 -10.62
N PRO A 81 4.00 -12.89 -11.69
CA PRO A 81 3.97 -12.35 -13.05
C PRO A 81 2.99 -11.17 -13.17
N LYS A 82 3.35 -10.15 -13.97
CA LYS A 82 2.53 -8.93 -14.19
C LYS A 82 1.08 -9.21 -14.58
N ALA A 83 0.84 -10.27 -15.34
CA ALA A 83 -0.52 -10.69 -15.74
C ALA A 83 -1.43 -10.96 -14.52
N GLN A 84 -0.87 -11.39 -13.38
CA GLN A 84 -1.61 -11.71 -12.17
C GLN A 84 -1.81 -10.50 -11.25
N TRP A 85 -1.06 -9.41 -11.45
CA TRP A 85 -1.09 -8.25 -10.55
C TRP A 85 -2.48 -7.62 -10.46
N LYS A 86 -3.24 -7.58 -11.56
CA LYS A 86 -4.61 -7.03 -11.54
C LYS A 86 -5.46 -7.81 -10.53
N THR A 87 -5.52 -9.13 -10.67
CA THR A 87 -6.29 -10.02 -9.79
C THR A 87 -5.82 -9.99 -8.35
N LEU A 88 -4.51 -9.94 -8.11
CA LEU A 88 -3.94 -9.95 -6.75
C LEU A 88 -4.12 -8.62 -6.00
N ARG A 89 -4.23 -7.50 -6.72
CA ARG A 89 -4.44 -6.17 -6.11
C ARG A 89 -5.91 -5.89 -5.79
N SER A 90 -6.81 -6.36 -6.64
CA SER A 90 -8.23 -5.96 -6.64
C SER A 90 -9.17 -7.04 -6.11
N ARG A 91 -8.72 -7.96 -5.25
CA ARG A 91 -9.59 -9.06 -4.80
C ARG A 91 -10.68 -8.52 -3.87
N THR A 92 -11.84 -8.25 -4.48
CA THR A 92 -13.17 -8.00 -3.91
C THR A 92 -13.52 -9.02 -2.84
#